data_AF-A0A7J9IUC9-F1
#
_entry.id   AF-A0A7J9IUC9-F1
#
_cell.length_a   1.000
_cell.length_b   1.000
_cell.length_c   1.000
_cell.angle_alpha   90.00
_cell.angle_beta   90.00
_cell.angle_gamma   90.00
#
_symmetry.space_group_name_H-M   'P 1'
#
loop_
_entity.id
_entity.type
_entity.pdbx_description
1 polymer ?
#
loop_
_entity_poly.entity_id
_entity_poly.type
_entity_poly.pdbx_seq_one_letter_code
_entity_poly.pdbx_strand_id
1 'polypeptide(L)'
;MFRFVARSAAGKHLIRRGYATEPVPAGKVAVLGAAGGIGQPLALLMKLNPLVSQLALYDIANTPGVAADVSHVNSRAEVAGYVGEEQLEKALDGCDLVIIPAGCQESLV
;
A
#
# COMPACT_ATOMS: atom_id res chain seq x y z
N MET A 1 1.60 51.20 54.27
CA MET A 1 0.39 51.37 53.44
C MET A 1 0.78 51.26 51.97
N PHE A 2 0.83 50.06 51.40
CA PHE A 2 0.77 49.84 49.95
C PHE A 2 0.08 48.49 49.70
N ARG A 3 -1.11 48.54 49.10
CA ARG A 3 -1.92 47.38 48.71
C ARG A 3 -1.37 46.81 47.41
N PHE A 4 -1.07 45.52 47.37
CA PHE A 4 -0.81 44.79 46.13
C PHE A 4 -2.14 44.16 45.66
N VAL A 5 -2.66 44.63 44.52
CA VAL A 5 -3.87 44.12 43.86
C VAL A 5 -3.46 43.00 42.90
N ALA A 6 -4.10 41.84 43.04
CA ALA A 6 -3.99 40.72 42.10
C ALA A 6 -4.56 41.09 40.72
N ARG A 7 -3.87 40.69 39.65
CA ARG A 7 -4.45 40.58 38.30
C ARG A 7 -4.34 39.13 37.84
N SER A 8 -5.46 38.43 37.92
CA SER A 8 -5.70 37.17 37.22
C SER A 8 -5.67 37.44 35.71
N ALA A 9 -4.72 36.83 35.00
CA ALA A 9 -4.70 36.84 33.54
C ALA A 9 -5.66 35.74 33.06
N ALA A 10 -6.87 36.16 32.68
CA ALA A 10 -7.87 35.33 32.02
C ALA A 10 -7.26 34.59 30.82
N GLY A 11 -7.53 33.29 30.76
CA GLY A 11 -6.97 32.36 29.79
C GLY A 11 -7.27 32.76 28.34
N LYS A 12 -6.22 32.74 27.52
CA LYS A 12 -6.37 32.67 26.06
C LYS A 12 -6.49 31.20 25.69
N HIS A 13 -7.70 30.66 25.77
CA HIS A 13 -7.99 29.35 25.20
C HIS A 13 -8.00 29.50 23.67
N LEU A 14 -6.81 29.52 23.06
CA LEU A 14 -6.63 29.48 21.62
C LEU A 14 -7.11 28.11 21.14
N ILE A 15 -8.38 28.02 20.72
CA ILE A 15 -8.89 26.85 20.01
C ILE A 15 -8.22 26.83 18.63
N ARG A 16 -7.06 26.18 18.57
CA ARG A 16 -6.40 25.82 17.32
C ARG A 16 -7.22 24.69 16.69
N ARG A 17 -8.04 24.99 15.68
CA ARG A 17 -8.64 23.96 14.82
C ARG A 17 -7.50 23.18 14.17
N GLY A 18 -7.24 21.96 14.64
CA GLY A 18 -6.37 21.01 13.96
C GLY A 18 -7.10 20.48 12.73
N TYR A 19 -6.54 20.67 11.54
CA TYR A 19 -6.96 19.89 10.38
C TYR A 19 -6.43 18.47 10.59
N ALA A 20 -7.32 17.52 10.86
CA ALA A 20 -7.00 16.10 10.81
C ALA A 20 -7.28 15.60 9.40
N THR A 21 -6.32 14.94 8.78
CA THR A 21 -6.56 14.12 7.58
C THR A 21 -7.01 12.75 8.06
N GLU A 22 -8.09 12.21 7.51
CA GLU A 22 -8.45 10.80 7.72
C GLU A 22 -7.25 9.91 7.35
N PRO A 23 -6.93 8.87 8.14
CA PRO A 23 -5.90 7.91 7.75
C PRO A 23 -6.31 7.30 6.42
N VAL A 24 -5.46 7.48 5.40
CA VAL A 24 -5.64 6.83 4.10
C VAL A 24 -5.71 5.32 4.36
N PRO A 25 -6.76 4.61 3.92
CA PRO A 25 -6.85 3.16 4.07
C PRO A 25 -5.54 2.51 3.68
N ALA A 26 -5.09 1.56 4.49
CA ALA A 26 -3.85 0.84 4.31
C ALA A 26 -4.20 -0.59 3.91
N GLY A 27 -4.65 -0.77 2.66
CA GLY A 27 -5.09 -2.07 2.16
C GLY A 27 -3.92 -2.92 1.66
N LYS A 28 -3.97 -4.22 1.96
CA LYS A 28 -3.12 -5.23 1.33
C LYS A 28 -3.76 -5.69 0.02
N VAL A 29 -3.00 -5.61 -1.07
CA VAL A 29 -3.42 -6.05 -2.40
C VAL A 29 -2.55 -7.22 -2.86
N ALA A 30 -3.17 -8.29 -3.35
CA ALA A 30 -2.48 -9.36 -4.06
C ALA A 30 -2.74 -9.29 -5.57
N VAL A 31 -1.70 -9.51 -6.37
CA VAL A 31 -1.79 -9.67 -7.83
C VAL A 31 -1.35 -11.09 -8.20
N LEU A 32 -2.27 -11.91 -8.70
CA LEU A 32 -2.01 -13.28 -9.13
C LEU A 32 -1.79 -13.34 -10.64
N GLY A 33 -0.59 -13.69 -11.09
CA GLY A 33 -0.14 -13.52 -12.48
C GLY A 33 0.73 -12.27 -12.67
N ALA A 34 1.47 -11.88 -11.63
CA ALA A 34 2.25 -10.64 -11.58
C ALA A 34 3.43 -10.60 -12.56
N ALA A 35 3.94 -11.75 -13.00
CA ALA A 35 5.04 -11.82 -13.96
C ALA A 35 4.57 -11.76 -15.42
N GLY A 36 3.27 -11.87 -15.67
CA GLY A 36 2.68 -11.77 -17.01
C GLY A 36 2.68 -10.34 -17.59
N GLY A 37 2.38 -10.23 -18.88
CA GLY A 37 2.39 -8.93 -19.59
C GLY A 37 1.38 -7.90 -19.07
N ILE A 38 0.27 -8.35 -18.47
CA ILE A 38 -0.69 -7.48 -17.76
C ILE A 38 -0.28 -7.27 -16.30
N GLY A 39 0.25 -8.33 -15.67
CA GLY A 39 0.62 -8.32 -14.25
C GLY A 39 1.69 -7.30 -13.91
N GLN A 40 2.74 -7.18 -14.73
CA GLN A 40 3.84 -6.25 -14.48
C GLN A 40 3.40 -4.77 -14.47
N PRO A 41 2.73 -4.23 -15.51
CA PRO A 41 2.25 -2.86 -15.47
C PRO A 41 1.19 -2.64 -14.38
N LEU A 42 0.33 -3.62 -14.11
CA LEU A 42 -0.63 -3.55 -13.01
C LEU A 42 0.07 -3.46 -11.65
N ALA A 43 1.12 -4.25 -11.41
CA ALA A 43 1.90 -4.23 -10.17
C ALA A 43 2.53 -2.85 -9.94
N LEU A 44 3.09 -2.24 -10.99
CA LEU A 44 3.62 -0.88 -10.93
C LEU A 44 2.52 0.15 -10.57
N LEU A 45 1.35 0.08 -11.21
CA LEU A 45 0.24 0.99 -10.90
C LEU A 45 -0.25 0.82 -9.45
N MET A 46 -0.32 -0.42 -8.94
CA MET A 46 -0.70 -0.69 -7.55
C MET A 46 0.35 -0.17 -6.56
N LYS A 47 1.64 -0.31 -6.87
CA LYS A 47 2.73 0.26 -6.07
C LYS A 47 2.66 1.79 -5.98
N LEU A 48 2.21 2.46 -7.04
CA LEU A 48 2.05 3.93 -7.08
C LEU A 48 0.78 4.44 -6.41
N ASN A 49 -0.19 3.56 -6.17
CA ASN A 49 -1.41 3.94 -5.51
C ASN A 49 -1.08 4.39 -4.06
N PRO A 50 -1.57 5.55 -3.57
CA PRO A 50 -1.91 5.68 -2.14
C PRO A 50 -2.98 4.60 -1.84
N LEU A 51 -3.82 4.57 -0.82
CA LEU A 51 -4.69 3.38 -0.53
C LEU A 51 -4.01 1.98 -0.34
N VAL A 52 -2.91 1.64 -1.01
CA VAL A 52 -2.16 0.38 -0.89
C VAL A 52 -1.02 0.61 0.09
N SER A 53 -0.92 -0.27 1.08
CA SER A 53 0.15 -0.31 2.07
C SER A 53 1.07 -1.51 1.87
N GLN A 54 0.52 -2.63 1.38
CA GLN A 54 1.25 -3.85 1.09
C GLN A 54 0.81 -4.40 -0.27
N LEU A 55 1.77 -4.81 -1.07
CA LEU A 55 1.57 -5.37 -2.40
C LEU A 55 2.23 -6.76 -2.45
N ALA A 56 1.40 -7.80 -2.50
CA ALA A 56 1.83 -9.17 -2.70
C ALA A 56 1.77 -9.50 -4.20
N LEU A 57 2.92 -9.82 -4.78
CA LEU A 57 3.02 -10.26 -6.18
C LEU A 57 3.19 -11.76 -6.19
N TYR A 58 2.31 -12.44 -6.92
CA TYR A 58 2.34 -13.90 -7.06
C TYR A 58 2.37 -14.30 -8.53
N ASP A 59 3.15 -15.33 -8.83
CA ASP A 59 3.14 -16.03 -10.11
C ASP A 59 3.74 -17.43 -9.94
N ILE A 60 3.57 -18.30 -10.93
CA ILE A 60 4.19 -19.63 -10.95
C ILE A 60 5.71 -19.54 -11.20
N ALA A 61 6.17 -18.46 -11.85
CA ALA A 61 7.58 -18.24 -12.18
C ALA A 61 7.93 -16.75 -12.25
N ASN A 62 9.23 -16.43 -12.12
CA ASN A 62 9.81 -15.09 -12.36
C ASN A 62 9.36 -13.95 -11.43
N THR A 63 8.42 -14.17 -10.50
CA THR A 63 7.94 -13.15 -9.56
C THR A 63 8.99 -12.48 -8.69
N PRO A 64 10.07 -13.17 -8.20
CA PRO A 64 11.07 -12.51 -7.37
C PRO A 64 11.77 -11.33 -8.06
N GLY A 65 12.04 -11.44 -9.37
CA GLY A 65 12.63 -10.36 -10.16
C GLY A 65 11.69 -9.17 -10.32
N VAL A 66 10.40 -9.45 -10.58
CA VAL A 66 9.36 -8.41 -10.68
C VAL A 66 9.16 -7.69 -9.35
N ALA A 67 9.12 -8.43 -8.25
CA ALA A 67 9.00 -7.84 -6.91
C ALA A 67 10.21 -6.97 -6.57
N ALA A 68 11.43 -7.41 -6.90
CA ALA A 68 12.63 -6.60 -6.70
C ALA A 68 12.56 -5.28 -7.48
N ASP A 69 12.20 -5.34 -8.77
CA ASP A 69 12.07 -4.15 -9.61
C ASP A 69 11.02 -3.16 -9.07
N VAL A 70 9.81 -3.66 -8.79
CA VAL A 70 8.70 -2.82 -8.27
C VAL A 70 9.02 -2.28 -6.87
N SER A 71 9.78 -3.00 -6.04
CA SER A 71 10.14 -2.56 -4.68
C SER A 71 11.01 -1.30 -4.64
N HIS A 72 11.80 -1.06 -5.69
CA HIS A 72 12.67 0.12 -5.79
C HIS A 72 11.90 1.41 -6.08
N VAL A 73 10.65 1.33 -6.50
CA VAL A 73 9.81 2.51 -6.73
C VAL A 73 9.59 3.23 -5.40
N ASN A 74 9.94 4.52 -5.36
CA ASN A 74 9.86 5.36 -4.17
C ASN A 74 8.41 5.75 -3.85
N SER A 75 7.66 4.77 -3.35
CA SER A 75 6.31 4.92 -2.80
C SER A 75 6.17 4.10 -1.53
N ARG A 76 5.16 4.43 -0.73
CA ARG A 76 4.97 3.88 0.62
C ARG A 76 4.66 2.37 0.69
N ALA A 77 4.12 1.78 -0.37
CA ALA A 77 3.62 0.41 -0.31
C ALA A 77 4.80 -0.59 -0.23
N GLU A 78 4.78 -1.49 0.74
CA GLU A 78 5.77 -2.57 0.83
C GLU A 78 5.47 -3.64 -0.22
N VAL A 79 6.50 -4.22 -0.84
CA VAL A 79 6.35 -5.20 -1.92
C VAL A 79 6.96 -6.53 -1.49
N ALA A 80 6.21 -7.62 -1.65
CA ALA A 80 6.68 -8.98 -1.44
C ALA A 80 6.39 -9.84 -2.66
N GLY A 81 7.39 -10.61 -3.11
CA GLY A 81 7.24 -11.56 -4.20
C GLY A 81 7.04 -12.99 -3.69
N TYR A 82 6.12 -13.70 -4.31
CA TYR A 82 5.76 -15.09 -4.00
C TYR A 82 5.80 -15.92 -5.29
N VAL A 83 6.39 -17.10 -5.21
CA VAL A 83 6.60 -17.96 -6.37
C VAL A 83 6.23 -19.41 -6.07
N GLY A 84 5.53 -20.05 -7.01
CA GLY A 84 5.12 -21.44 -6.91
C GLY A 84 3.88 -21.66 -6.03
N GLU A 85 3.18 -22.78 -6.24
CA GLU A 85 1.89 -23.06 -5.59
C GLU A 85 1.96 -23.02 -4.06
N GLU A 86 3.06 -23.49 -3.47
CA GLU A 86 3.26 -23.53 -2.00
C GLU A 86 3.24 -22.14 -1.33
N GLN A 87 3.50 -21.08 -2.09
CA GLN A 87 3.54 -19.71 -1.56
C GLN A 87 2.23 -18.93 -1.79
N LEU A 88 1.26 -19.52 -2.49
CA LEU A 88 0.00 -18.84 -2.82
C LEU A 88 -0.78 -18.45 -1.56
N GLU A 89 -0.88 -19.36 -0.59
CA GLU A 89 -1.57 -19.11 0.68
C GLU A 89 -0.97 -17.89 1.40
N LYS A 90 0.37 -17.83 1.46
CA LYS A 90 1.09 -16.72 2.09
C LYS A 90 0.93 -15.40 1.33
N ALA A 91 0.81 -15.44 0.01
CA ALA A 91 0.53 -14.25 -0.79
C ALA A 91 -0.86 -13.67 -0.43
N LEU A 92 -1.85 -14.54 -0.24
CA LEU A 92 -3.25 -14.19 0.00
C LEU A 92 -3.57 -13.83 1.45
N ASP A 93 -2.77 -14.28 2.42
CA ASP A 93 -3.02 -14.07 3.85
C ASP A 93 -3.27 -12.58 4.19
N GLY A 94 -4.44 -12.27 4.75
CA GLY A 94 -4.81 -10.90 5.13
C GLY A 94 -4.98 -9.90 3.97
N CYS A 95 -5.18 -10.35 2.72
CA CYS A 95 -5.47 -9.44 1.60
C CYS A 95 -6.88 -8.86 1.68
N ASP A 96 -7.00 -7.55 1.44
CA ASP A 96 -8.29 -6.86 1.30
C ASP A 96 -8.81 -6.92 -0.14
N LEU A 97 -7.89 -7.01 -1.12
CA LEU A 97 -8.19 -7.09 -2.55
C LEU A 97 -7.26 -8.10 -3.23
N VAL A 98 -7.84 -8.94 -4.07
CA VAL A 98 -7.10 -9.87 -4.95
C VAL A 98 -7.45 -9.55 -6.39
N ILE A 99 -6.44 -9.28 -7.22
CA ILE A 99 -6.58 -9.04 -8.65
C ILE A 99 -5.94 -10.22 -9.39
N ILE A 100 -6.68 -10.82 -10.32
CA ILE A 100 -6.27 -12.05 -11.02
C ILE A 100 -6.13 -11.77 -12.52
N PRO A 101 -5.02 -11.16 -12.97
CA PRO A 101 -4.69 -11.06 -14.39
C PRO A 101 -4.14 -12.37 -14.98
N ALA A 102 -3.90 -13.41 -14.18
CA ALA A 102 -3.40 -14.70 -14.63
C ALA A 102 -4.30 -15.30 -15.73
N GLY A 103 -3.67 -15.75 -16.81
CA GLY A 103 -4.33 -16.38 -17.95
C GLY A 103 -3.37 -16.48 -19.13
N CYS A 104 -3.63 -17.41 -20.06
CA CYS A 104 -2.92 -17.41 -21.33
C CYS A 104 -3.48 -16.28 -22.21
N GLN A 105 -2.59 -15.51 -22.83
CA GLN A 105 -3.00 -14.68 -23.95
C GLN A 105 -3.24 -15.62 -25.12
N GLU A 106 -4.48 -15.69 -25.60
CA GLU A 106 -4.76 -16.34 -26.86
C GLU A 106 -4.04 -15.51 -27.94
N SER A 107 -2.93 -16.01 -28.45
CA SER A 107 -2.30 -15.42 -29.62
C SER A 107 -3.28 -15.60 -30.77
N LEU A 108 -3.96 -14.52 -31.16
CA LEU A 108 -4.67 -14.46 -32.43
C LEU A 108 -3.62 -14.57 -33.54
N VAL A 109 -3.33 -15.81 -33.92
CA VAL A 109 -2.63 -16.21 -35.14
C VAL A 109 -3.49 -17.26 -35.84
#